data_AF-A0A9W5TC71-F1
#
_entry.id   AF-A0A9W5TC71-F1
#
_cell.length_a   1.000
_cell.length_b   1.000
_cell.length_c   1.000
_cell.angle_alpha   90.00
_cell.angle_beta   90.00
_cell.angle_gamma   90.00
#
_symmetry.space_group_name_H-M   'P 1'
#
loop_
_entity.id
_entity.type
_entity.pdbx_description
1 polymer ?
#
loop_
_entity_poly.entity_id
_entity_poly.type
_entity_poly.pdbx_seq_one_letter_code
_entity_poly.pdbx_strand_id
1 'polypeptide(L)'
;MTLKKKPNTEGNTRNYITRSQALKRLQVSLRDFQRLCILKGVYPRDVARGNTLTSKGINRKKLKKDKIYYHINDVRYLAAGDLLAKFRDISAHLKRYRKLVARGELLDAKLADKRRPKYSLTGIVKERCPALVNAVAELDDAISTIAAVAALPADGKKGINPKVAAECHQHLQHFLKYVSETRCLKKTFISIKGFYFQAEILGETVTWILPHCFSQALPDEVDFNVIATFVEYYLELVKLVNFKLYSMVGMSYPPVIKPEFANIANNYVHMDVTGGSAVKEGLFSGMRFFLSPEVPLVPTSLVILSSGGTLSDINHCTHVIIDRPVNEMDNKKDYVQPQYVFDCLNCGILLPVQQYAPGVKLPHHLSPFVDDIAVPDRQIELNKLIQEALRHNLPEDDPEDLKAQRLQYQEGIRQEVTMTPEMKQMSKALLPKKTRRLLSKIEYGEQRKAEAAEKLRQKKLAIKNKTK
;
A
#
# COMPACT_ATOMS: atom_id res chain seq x y z
N MET A 1 30.27 -24.01 -50.90
CA MET A 1 30.53 -22.74 -50.18
C MET A 1 29.24 -22.24 -49.53
N THR A 2 29.14 -22.27 -48.21
CA THR A 2 28.02 -21.62 -47.51
C THR A 2 28.18 -20.11 -47.66
N LEU A 3 27.26 -19.45 -48.39
CA LEU A 3 27.20 -18.00 -48.52
C LEU A 3 27.34 -17.36 -47.13
N LYS A 4 28.36 -16.51 -46.94
CA LYS A 4 28.52 -15.72 -45.70
C LYS A 4 27.25 -14.87 -45.52
N LYS A 5 26.37 -15.33 -44.63
CA LYS A 5 25.09 -14.68 -44.37
C LYS A 5 25.32 -13.28 -43.80
N LYS A 6 24.46 -12.33 -44.16
CA LYS A 6 24.57 -10.95 -43.72
C LYS A 6 24.55 -10.88 -42.18
N PRO A 7 25.36 -10.02 -41.56
CA PRO A 7 25.35 -9.87 -40.11
C PRO A 7 23.94 -9.46 -39.62
N ASN A 8 23.47 -10.06 -38.52
CA ASN A 8 22.14 -9.86 -37.88
C ASN A 8 20.92 -10.46 -38.61
N THR A 9 21.09 -11.38 -39.57
CA THR A 9 19.95 -12.06 -40.19
C THR A 9 19.45 -13.29 -39.42
N GLU A 10 20.30 -13.91 -38.59
CA GLU A 10 20.02 -15.15 -37.85
C GLU A 10 20.44 -15.07 -36.37
N GLY A 11 19.75 -15.84 -35.52
CA GLY A 11 20.01 -15.96 -34.08
C GLY A 11 19.10 -15.09 -33.20
N ASN A 12 19.11 -15.36 -31.89
CA ASN A 12 18.23 -14.69 -30.91
C ASN A 12 18.50 -13.18 -30.79
N THR A 13 19.65 -12.70 -31.26
CA THR A 13 19.96 -11.26 -31.37
C THR A 13 19.02 -10.53 -32.35
N ARG A 14 18.46 -11.22 -33.36
CA ARG A 14 17.49 -10.63 -34.30
C ARG A 14 16.20 -10.21 -33.60
N ASN A 15 15.83 -10.88 -32.51
CA ASN A 15 14.57 -10.62 -31.80
C ASN A 15 14.57 -9.29 -31.04
N TYR A 16 15.69 -8.59 -30.99
CA TYR A 16 15.83 -7.33 -30.29
C TYR A 16 16.14 -6.18 -31.25
N ILE A 17 15.47 -5.06 -31.05
CA ILE A 17 15.66 -3.83 -31.81
C ILE A 17 15.96 -2.67 -30.88
N THR A 18 16.82 -1.76 -31.33
CA THR A 18 17.16 -0.57 -30.56
C THR A 18 15.98 0.41 -30.50
N ARG A 19 15.92 1.23 -29.44
CA ARG A 19 14.92 2.31 -29.31
C ARG A 19 14.79 3.15 -30.60
N SER A 20 15.90 3.57 -31.19
CA SER A 20 15.90 4.35 -32.44
C SER A 20 15.30 3.61 -33.64
N GLN A 21 15.51 2.29 -33.73
CA GLN A 21 14.89 1.47 -34.77
C GLN A 21 13.39 1.28 -34.53
N ALA A 22 12.96 1.11 -33.27
CA ALA A 22 11.55 1.03 -32.90
C ALA A 22 10.80 2.33 -33.27
N LEU A 23 11.39 3.49 -32.96
CA LEU A 23 10.84 4.81 -33.32
C LEU A 23 10.65 4.95 -34.84
N LYS A 24 11.66 4.57 -35.63
CA LYS A 24 11.58 4.63 -37.10
C LYS A 24 10.50 3.70 -37.66
N ARG A 25 10.31 2.51 -37.08
CA ARG A 25 9.28 1.55 -37.52
C ARG A 25 7.87 2.02 -37.17
N LEU A 26 7.68 2.59 -35.98
CA LEU A 26 6.37 3.05 -35.52
C LEU A 26 6.00 4.44 -36.06
N GLN A 27 6.97 5.21 -36.58
CA GLN A 27 6.80 6.56 -37.10
C GLN A 27 6.17 7.52 -36.07
N VAL A 28 6.68 7.49 -34.84
CA VAL A 28 6.21 8.30 -33.72
C VAL A 28 7.36 9.08 -33.08
N SER A 29 7.02 10.17 -32.38
CA SER A 29 7.99 10.94 -31.60
C SER A 29 8.51 10.12 -30.40
N LEU A 30 9.64 10.53 -29.82
CA LEU A 30 10.18 9.87 -28.62
C LEU A 30 9.20 9.92 -27.44
N ARG A 31 8.55 11.07 -27.24
CA ARG A 31 7.55 11.27 -26.18
C ARG A 31 6.36 10.35 -26.37
N ASP A 32 5.82 10.28 -27.58
CA ASP A 32 4.66 9.43 -27.88
C ASP A 32 5.01 7.94 -27.77
N PHE A 33 6.22 7.57 -28.19
CA PHE A 33 6.72 6.21 -28.01
C PHE A 33 6.83 5.82 -26.53
N GLN A 34 7.39 6.69 -25.68
CA GLN A 34 7.43 6.44 -24.24
C GLN A 34 6.02 6.30 -23.67
N ARG A 35 5.08 7.17 -24.07
CA ARG A 35 3.68 7.07 -23.63
C ARG A 35 3.04 5.75 -24.05
N LEU A 36 3.19 5.35 -25.32
CA LEU A 36 2.67 4.08 -25.82
C LEU A 36 3.25 2.88 -25.07
N CYS A 37 4.56 2.89 -24.79
CA CYS A 37 5.21 1.85 -24.02
C CYS A 37 4.65 1.74 -22.60
N ILE A 38 4.42 2.86 -21.92
CA ILE A 38 3.83 2.89 -20.56
C ILE A 38 2.40 2.33 -20.59
N LEU A 39 1.56 2.83 -21.49
CA LEU A 39 0.15 2.44 -21.56
C LEU A 39 -0.02 0.94 -21.88
N LYS A 40 0.75 0.41 -22.84
CA LYS A 40 0.72 -1.02 -23.22
C LYS A 40 1.59 -1.93 -22.34
N GLY A 41 2.33 -1.40 -21.36
CA GLY A 41 3.20 -2.20 -20.48
C GLY A 41 4.41 -2.83 -21.19
N VAL A 42 5.01 -2.14 -22.16
CA VAL A 42 6.20 -2.61 -22.89
C VAL A 42 7.46 -2.04 -22.26
N TYR A 43 8.27 -2.93 -21.68
CA TYR A 43 9.50 -2.56 -20.98
C TYR A 43 10.76 -2.83 -21.80
N PRO A 44 11.82 -2.04 -21.61
CA PRO A 44 13.12 -2.33 -22.22
C PRO A 44 13.70 -3.65 -21.68
N ARG A 45 14.47 -4.35 -22.52
CA ARG A 45 15.13 -5.62 -22.16
C ARG A 45 16.62 -5.41 -22.01
N ASP A 46 17.17 -5.85 -20.88
CA ASP A 46 18.60 -5.88 -20.67
C ASP A 46 19.23 -7.09 -21.37
N VAL A 47 19.68 -6.86 -22.59
CA VAL A 47 20.37 -7.85 -23.41
C VAL A 47 21.89 -7.68 -23.39
N ALA A 48 22.37 -6.63 -22.74
CA ALA A 48 23.78 -6.21 -22.78
C ALA A 48 24.53 -6.45 -21.46
N ARG A 49 23.83 -6.55 -20.31
CA ARG A 49 24.46 -6.93 -19.02
C ARG A 49 24.41 -8.45 -18.80
N GLY A 50 25.53 -9.01 -18.35
CA GLY A 50 25.69 -10.43 -18.00
C GLY A 50 27.06 -10.98 -18.42
N ASN A 51 27.79 -11.59 -17.48
CA ASN A 51 29.16 -12.09 -17.67
C ASN A 51 29.25 -13.40 -18.48
N THR A 52 28.14 -14.09 -18.74
CA THR A 52 28.13 -15.38 -19.48
C THR A 52 27.76 -15.21 -20.95
N LEU A 53 28.67 -15.49 -21.89
CA LEU A 53 28.53 -15.21 -23.32
C LEU A 53 27.29 -15.80 -24.03
N THR A 54 26.60 -16.78 -23.45
CA THR A 54 25.74 -17.70 -24.21
C THR A 54 24.42 -18.08 -23.56
N SER A 55 23.94 -17.41 -22.49
CA SER A 55 22.81 -17.96 -21.73
C SER A 55 21.53 -18.22 -22.55
N LYS A 56 21.37 -17.62 -23.74
CA LYS A 56 20.32 -17.94 -24.72
C LYS A 56 20.71 -17.70 -26.20
N GLY A 57 21.94 -17.99 -26.64
CA GLY A 57 22.32 -17.85 -28.07
C GLY A 57 22.31 -16.42 -28.65
N ILE A 58 22.49 -15.40 -27.81
CA ILE A 58 22.58 -13.98 -28.18
C ILE A 58 24.05 -13.59 -28.32
N ASN A 59 24.46 -13.06 -29.47
CA ASN A 59 25.84 -12.61 -29.71
C ASN A 59 26.08 -11.21 -29.10
N ARG A 60 26.45 -11.16 -27.80
CA ARG A 60 26.61 -9.93 -27.02
C ARG A 60 27.74 -9.01 -27.50
N LYS A 61 28.76 -9.53 -28.20
CA LYS A 61 29.83 -8.72 -28.80
C LYS A 61 29.31 -7.74 -29.86
N LYS A 62 28.14 -8.03 -30.46
CA LYS A 62 27.51 -7.19 -31.49
C LYS A 62 26.52 -6.17 -30.94
N LEU A 63 26.17 -6.24 -29.66
CA LEU A 63 25.24 -5.34 -28.99
C LEU A 63 26.01 -4.23 -28.29
N LYS A 64 25.66 -2.98 -28.57
CA LYS A 64 26.22 -1.81 -27.85
C LYS A 64 25.65 -1.76 -26.44
N LYS A 65 26.51 -1.59 -25.43
CA LYS A 65 26.14 -1.56 -24.00
C LYS A 65 25.30 -0.32 -23.63
N ASP A 66 25.52 0.81 -24.29
CA ASP A 66 24.83 2.08 -23.97
C ASP A 66 23.48 2.24 -24.68
N LYS A 67 22.95 1.16 -25.26
CA LYS A 67 21.70 1.19 -26.03
C LYS A 67 20.60 0.42 -25.32
N ILE A 68 19.42 1.01 -25.38
CA ILE A 68 18.18 0.40 -24.90
C ILE A 68 17.59 -0.45 -26.03
N TYR A 69 17.27 -1.70 -25.72
CA TYR A 69 16.67 -2.67 -26.63
C TYR A 69 15.25 -3.04 -26.22
N TYR A 70 14.41 -3.29 -27.22
CA TYR A 70 13.05 -3.80 -27.08
C TYR A 70 12.92 -5.08 -27.90
N HIS A 71 12.01 -5.96 -27.51
CA HIS A 71 11.73 -7.16 -28.27
C HIS A 71 10.86 -6.83 -29.50
N ILE A 72 11.09 -7.50 -30.63
CA ILE A 72 10.38 -7.24 -31.88
C ILE A 72 8.89 -7.51 -31.76
N ASN A 73 8.49 -8.57 -31.06
CA ASN A 73 7.07 -8.88 -30.90
C ASN A 73 6.37 -7.81 -30.07
N ASP A 74 7.04 -7.23 -29.07
CA ASP A 74 6.49 -6.15 -28.26
C ASP A 74 6.28 -4.90 -29.12
N VAL A 75 7.22 -4.60 -30.03
CA VAL A 75 7.06 -3.48 -30.98
C VAL A 75 5.98 -3.74 -32.03
N ARG A 76 5.79 -5.00 -32.46
CA ARG A 76 4.65 -5.38 -33.31
C ARG A 76 3.33 -5.22 -32.57
N TYR A 77 3.29 -5.59 -31.29
CA TYR A 77 2.14 -5.41 -30.42
C TYR A 77 1.80 -3.93 -30.18
N LEU A 78 2.80 -3.05 -30.08
CA LEU A 78 2.60 -1.60 -30.10
C LEU A 78 1.99 -1.12 -31.44
N ALA A 79 2.38 -1.74 -32.55
CA ALA A 79 1.90 -1.36 -33.88
C ALA A 79 0.46 -1.82 -34.18
N ALA A 80 0.04 -2.95 -33.61
CA ALA A 80 -1.26 -3.56 -33.89
C ALA A 80 -2.45 -2.88 -33.19
N GLY A 81 -2.20 -1.95 -32.25
CA GLY A 81 -3.26 -1.34 -31.46
C GLY A 81 -3.85 -0.05 -32.05
N ASP A 82 -5.15 0.17 -31.81
CA ASP A 82 -5.88 1.39 -32.20
C ASP A 82 -5.32 2.68 -31.59
N LEU A 83 -4.63 2.55 -30.45
CA LEU A 83 -4.03 3.68 -29.76
C LEU A 83 -2.99 4.39 -30.65
N LEU A 84 -2.21 3.64 -31.44
CA LEU A 84 -1.19 4.23 -32.31
C LEU A 84 -1.83 5.13 -33.38
N ALA A 85 -2.95 4.71 -33.95
CA ALA A 85 -3.71 5.51 -34.92
C ALA A 85 -4.21 6.81 -34.27
N LYS A 86 -4.78 6.73 -33.06
CA LYS A 86 -5.23 7.92 -32.31
C LYS A 86 -4.10 8.88 -31.98
N PHE A 87 -2.91 8.40 -31.63
CA PHE A 87 -1.74 9.25 -31.39
C PHE A 87 -1.30 9.98 -32.67
N ARG A 88 -1.39 9.33 -33.83
CA ARG A 88 -1.13 9.96 -35.13
C ARG A 88 -2.18 11.03 -35.45
N ASP A 89 -3.46 10.76 -35.17
CA ASP A 89 -4.54 11.74 -35.34
C ASP A 89 -4.35 12.96 -34.44
N ILE A 90 -3.99 12.75 -33.17
CA ILE A 90 -3.65 13.82 -32.23
C ILE A 90 -2.47 14.64 -32.74
N SER A 91 -1.40 13.98 -33.20
CA SER A 91 -0.22 14.67 -33.71
C SER A 91 -0.54 15.50 -34.95
N ALA A 92 -1.34 14.95 -35.88
CA ALA A 92 -1.82 15.66 -37.06
C ALA A 92 -2.72 16.85 -36.69
N HIS A 93 -3.60 16.66 -35.71
CA HIS A 93 -4.46 17.71 -35.17
C HIS A 93 -3.64 18.84 -34.56
N LEU A 94 -2.68 18.53 -33.70
CA LEU A 94 -1.78 19.52 -33.09
C LEU A 94 -0.98 20.29 -34.14
N LYS A 95 -0.54 19.64 -35.22
CA LYS A 95 0.14 20.32 -36.33
C LYS A 95 -0.78 21.31 -37.06
N ARG A 96 -2.05 20.95 -37.28
CA ARG A 96 -3.06 21.86 -37.86
C ARG A 96 -3.38 23.03 -36.92
N TYR A 97 -3.60 22.74 -35.64
CA TYR A 97 -3.85 23.76 -34.61
C TYR A 97 -2.71 24.78 -34.54
N ARG A 98 -1.45 24.33 -34.50
CA ARG A 98 -0.28 25.23 -34.51
C ARG A 98 -0.22 26.11 -35.75
N LYS A 99 -0.64 25.62 -36.92
CA LYS A 99 -0.72 26.42 -38.14
C LYS A 99 -1.78 27.51 -38.04
N LEU A 100 -2.96 27.21 -37.51
CA LEU A 100 -4.04 28.19 -37.30
C LEU A 100 -3.60 29.28 -36.32
N VAL A 101 -2.98 28.89 -35.21
CA VAL A 101 -2.43 29.83 -34.22
C VAL A 101 -1.34 30.71 -34.84
N ALA A 102 -0.43 30.12 -35.62
CA ALA A 102 0.64 30.87 -36.28
C ALA A 102 0.11 31.85 -37.35
N ARG A 103 -1.07 31.59 -37.93
CA ARG A 103 -1.76 32.50 -38.86
C ARG A 103 -2.57 33.59 -38.18
N GLY A 104 -2.75 33.53 -36.85
CA GLY A 104 -3.58 34.48 -36.11
C GLY A 104 -5.09 34.20 -36.18
N GLU A 105 -5.52 33.06 -36.75
CA GLU A 105 -6.93 32.67 -36.84
C GLU A 105 -7.42 32.12 -35.48
N LEU A 106 -7.62 33.01 -34.51
CA LEU A 106 -7.90 32.64 -33.12
C LEU A 106 -9.24 31.91 -32.92
N LEU A 107 -10.27 32.25 -33.70
CA LEU A 107 -11.60 31.64 -33.59
C LEU A 107 -11.58 30.20 -34.09
N ASP A 108 -10.97 29.96 -35.25
CA ASP A 108 -10.80 28.62 -35.80
C ASP A 108 -9.86 27.76 -34.96
N ALA A 109 -8.82 28.36 -34.37
CA ALA A 109 -7.98 27.68 -33.39
C ALA A 109 -8.79 27.21 -32.17
N LYS A 110 -9.66 28.06 -31.61
CA LYS A 110 -10.56 27.66 -30.50
C LYS A 110 -11.53 26.55 -30.89
N LEU A 111 -12.09 26.60 -32.09
CA LEU A 111 -12.97 25.54 -32.60
C LEU A 111 -12.21 24.22 -32.81
N ALA A 112 -10.99 24.30 -33.34
CA ALA A 112 -10.11 23.15 -33.50
C ALA A 112 -9.74 22.54 -32.14
N ASP A 113 -9.42 23.33 -31.12
CA ASP A 113 -9.10 22.81 -29.78
C ASP A 113 -10.24 21.97 -29.19
N LYS A 114 -11.50 22.40 -29.39
CA LYS A 114 -12.69 21.62 -28.99
C LYS A 114 -12.82 20.29 -29.76
N ARG A 115 -12.37 20.24 -31.01
CA ARG A 115 -12.41 19.05 -31.89
C ARG A 115 -11.19 18.13 -31.70
N ARG A 116 -10.35 18.37 -30.68
CA ARG A 116 -9.18 17.54 -30.40
C ARG A 116 -9.59 16.08 -30.19
N PRO A 117 -9.02 15.13 -30.94
CA PRO A 117 -9.33 13.72 -30.77
C PRO A 117 -8.89 13.22 -29.39
N LYS A 118 -9.79 12.47 -28.73
CA LYS A 118 -9.54 11.80 -27.45
C LYS A 118 -9.46 10.29 -27.70
N TYR A 119 -8.69 9.60 -26.86
CA TYR A 119 -8.67 8.14 -26.82
C TYR A 119 -9.20 7.67 -25.47
N SER A 120 -9.70 6.43 -25.44
CA SER A 120 -10.06 5.73 -24.21
C SER A 120 -9.01 4.65 -23.93
N LEU A 121 -8.69 4.45 -22.65
CA LEU A 121 -7.76 3.42 -22.19
C LEU A 121 -8.49 2.16 -21.71
N THR A 122 -9.82 2.15 -21.70
CA THR A 122 -10.64 1.04 -21.19
C THR A 122 -10.29 -0.31 -21.84
N GLY A 123 -10.09 -0.33 -23.16
CA GLY A 123 -9.73 -1.54 -23.89
C GLY A 123 -8.34 -2.07 -23.51
N ILE A 124 -7.39 -1.17 -23.25
CA ILE A 124 -6.00 -1.52 -22.88
C ILE A 124 -5.95 -2.09 -21.46
N VAL A 125 -6.72 -1.51 -20.53
CA VAL A 125 -6.83 -2.03 -19.17
C VAL A 125 -7.38 -3.46 -19.18
N LYS A 126 -8.43 -3.73 -19.97
CA LYS A 126 -9.00 -5.07 -20.11
C LYS A 126 -8.04 -6.07 -20.79
N GLU A 127 -7.22 -5.61 -21.73
CA GLU A 127 -6.19 -6.43 -22.39
C GLU A 127 -5.05 -6.81 -21.43
N ARG A 128 -4.62 -5.87 -20.57
CA ARG A 128 -3.56 -6.11 -19.58
C ARG A 128 -4.03 -6.94 -18.39
N CYS A 129 -5.23 -6.66 -17.90
CA CYS A 129 -5.81 -7.30 -16.73
C CYS A 129 -7.15 -7.97 -17.12
N PRO A 130 -7.11 -9.18 -17.71
CA PRO A 130 -8.33 -9.86 -18.17
C PRO A 130 -9.24 -10.30 -17.00
N ALA A 131 -8.64 -10.63 -15.86
CA ALA A 131 -9.35 -11.00 -14.64
C ALA A 131 -9.34 -9.83 -13.65
N LEU A 132 -10.43 -9.69 -12.88
CA LEU A 132 -10.54 -8.66 -11.85
C LEU A 132 -9.47 -8.82 -10.76
N VAL A 133 -9.13 -10.06 -10.39
CA VAL A 133 -8.09 -10.36 -9.39
C VAL A 133 -6.74 -9.78 -9.82
N ASN A 134 -6.37 -9.95 -11.10
CA ASN A 134 -5.13 -9.37 -11.65
C ASN A 134 -5.17 -7.84 -11.66
N ALA A 135 -6.35 -7.23 -11.84
CA ALA A 135 -6.51 -5.79 -11.77
C ALA A 135 -6.40 -5.27 -10.32
N VAL A 136 -6.89 -6.04 -9.35
CA VAL A 136 -6.77 -5.74 -7.91
C VAL A 136 -5.32 -5.84 -7.46
N ALA A 137 -4.55 -6.82 -7.94
CA ALA A 137 -3.12 -6.93 -7.61
C ALA A 137 -2.28 -5.72 -8.11
N GLU A 138 -2.70 -5.05 -9.18
CA GLU A 138 -2.06 -3.84 -9.70
C GLU A 138 -2.52 -2.56 -8.96
N LEU A 139 -3.48 -2.66 -8.03
CA LEU A 139 -3.96 -1.50 -7.27
C LEU A 139 -2.92 -0.94 -6.30
N ASP A 140 -1.98 -1.75 -5.79
CA ASP A 140 -0.95 -1.33 -4.84
C ASP A 140 -0.16 -0.13 -5.36
N ASP A 141 0.42 -0.30 -6.55
CA ASP A 141 1.20 0.72 -7.24
C ASP A 141 0.29 1.87 -7.72
N ALA A 142 -0.91 1.54 -8.21
CA ALA A 142 -1.83 2.53 -8.76
C ALA A 142 -2.31 3.52 -7.71
N ILE A 143 -2.80 3.02 -6.57
CA ILE A 143 -3.33 3.84 -5.47
C ILE A 143 -2.21 4.64 -4.82
N SER A 144 -1.04 4.03 -4.59
CA SER A 144 0.12 4.72 -4.02
C SER A 144 0.59 5.87 -4.92
N THR A 145 0.62 5.66 -6.24
CA THR A 145 0.99 6.71 -7.21
C THR A 145 -0.07 7.82 -7.26
N ILE A 146 -1.35 7.46 -7.27
CA ILE A 146 -2.47 8.42 -7.27
C ILE A 146 -2.45 9.26 -5.99
N ALA A 147 -2.23 8.63 -4.83
CA ALA A 147 -2.10 9.30 -3.53
C ALA A 147 -0.91 10.25 -3.49
N ALA A 148 0.24 9.84 -4.03
CA ALA A 148 1.40 10.71 -4.17
C ALA A 148 1.08 11.95 -5.01
N VAL A 149 0.49 11.78 -6.20
CA VAL A 149 0.17 12.91 -7.08
C VAL A 149 -0.96 13.80 -6.53
N ALA A 150 -1.91 13.24 -5.79
CA ALA A 150 -2.95 14.01 -5.12
C ALA A 150 -2.41 14.89 -3.97
N ALA A 151 -1.28 14.51 -3.36
CA ALA A 151 -0.63 15.30 -2.32
C ALA A 151 0.35 16.36 -2.85
N LEU A 152 0.75 16.27 -4.13
CA LEU A 152 1.66 17.24 -4.74
C LEU A 152 0.94 18.55 -5.12
N PRO A 153 1.63 19.70 -5.01
CA PRO A 153 1.08 20.96 -5.51
C PRO A 153 0.94 20.91 -7.04
N ALA A 154 -0.19 21.41 -7.55
CA ALA A 154 -0.44 21.42 -8.98
C ALA A 154 0.35 22.55 -9.67
N ASP A 155 1.45 22.21 -10.33
CA ASP A 155 2.22 23.12 -11.19
C ASP A 155 2.11 22.73 -12.67
N GLY A 156 1.36 23.55 -13.41
CA GLY A 156 1.16 23.37 -14.85
C GLY A 156 2.44 23.50 -15.68
N LYS A 157 3.48 24.18 -15.18
CA LYS A 157 4.78 24.30 -15.87
C LYS A 157 5.60 23.02 -15.78
N LYS A 158 5.49 22.30 -14.65
CA LYS A 158 6.21 21.04 -14.41
C LYS A 158 5.46 19.82 -14.96
N GLY A 159 4.23 19.98 -15.45
CA GLY A 159 3.46 18.93 -16.13
C GLY A 159 2.36 18.28 -15.29
N ILE A 160 2.12 18.77 -14.06
CA ILE A 160 1.01 18.32 -13.21
C ILE A 160 -0.18 19.25 -13.46
N ASN A 161 -1.16 18.77 -14.22
CA ASN A 161 -2.39 19.52 -14.46
C ASN A 161 -3.27 19.50 -13.20
N PRO A 162 -3.75 20.66 -12.69
CA PRO A 162 -4.66 20.72 -11.55
C PRO A 162 -5.89 19.82 -11.72
N LYS A 163 -6.40 19.69 -12.96
CA LYS A 163 -7.54 18.82 -13.25
C LYS A 163 -7.23 17.35 -12.97
N VAL A 164 -6.03 16.89 -13.35
CA VAL A 164 -5.61 15.50 -13.12
C VAL A 164 -5.42 15.23 -11.64
N ALA A 165 -4.83 16.18 -10.90
CA ALA A 165 -4.69 16.08 -9.45
C ALA A 165 -6.06 15.99 -8.74
N ALA A 166 -7.03 16.79 -9.17
CA ALA A 166 -8.40 16.72 -8.64
C ALA A 166 -9.09 15.39 -8.97
N GLU A 167 -8.94 14.86 -10.18
CA GLU A 167 -9.45 13.54 -10.55
C GLU A 167 -8.78 12.42 -9.72
N CYS A 168 -7.46 12.49 -9.52
CA CYS A 168 -6.72 11.58 -8.64
C CYS A 168 -7.28 11.58 -7.22
N HIS A 169 -7.50 12.77 -6.66
CA HIS A 169 -8.10 12.92 -5.35
C HIS A 169 -9.48 12.26 -5.32
N GLN A 170 -10.39 12.57 -6.25
CA GLN A 170 -11.73 11.99 -6.27
C GLN A 170 -11.74 10.45 -6.34
N HIS A 171 -10.95 9.85 -7.24
CA HIS A 171 -10.92 8.38 -7.37
C HIS A 171 -10.24 7.68 -6.20
N LEU A 172 -9.25 8.31 -5.57
CA LEU A 172 -8.72 7.86 -4.29
C LEU A 172 -9.81 7.84 -3.21
N GLN A 173 -10.61 8.90 -3.11
CA GLN A 173 -11.67 9.02 -2.10
C GLN A 173 -12.78 7.97 -2.35
N HIS A 174 -13.13 7.69 -3.61
CA HIS A 174 -14.04 6.59 -3.94
C HIS A 174 -13.48 5.23 -3.48
N PHE A 175 -12.18 4.98 -3.69
CA PHE A 175 -11.55 3.74 -3.22
C PHE A 175 -11.56 3.66 -1.69
N LEU A 176 -11.22 4.74 -0.99
CA LEU A 176 -11.25 4.78 0.48
C LEU A 176 -12.66 4.54 1.04
N LYS A 177 -13.70 5.09 0.39
CA LYS A 177 -15.09 4.83 0.76
C LYS A 177 -15.46 3.35 0.61
N TYR A 178 -15.05 2.72 -0.48
CA TYR A 178 -15.24 1.27 -0.66
C TYR A 178 -14.59 0.48 0.47
N VAL A 179 -13.34 0.79 0.83
CA VAL A 179 -12.61 0.11 1.91
C VAL A 179 -13.32 0.29 3.27
N SER A 180 -13.81 1.50 3.56
CA SER A 180 -14.51 1.78 4.82
C SER A 180 -15.84 1.02 4.93
N GLU A 181 -16.63 0.97 3.86
CA GLU A 181 -17.94 0.27 3.87
C GLU A 181 -17.79 -1.26 3.89
N THR A 182 -16.80 -1.78 3.16
CA THR A 182 -16.56 -3.23 3.10
C THR A 182 -15.79 -3.79 4.30
N ARG A 183 -15.26 -2.92 5.18
CA ARG A 183 -14.47 -3.29 6.38
C ARG A 183 -13.36 -4.30 6.07
N CYS A 184 -12.67 -4.10 4.95
CA CYS A 184 -11.65 -5.02 4.44
C CYS A 184 -10.22 -4.67 4.90
N LEU A 185 -10.05 -3.62 5.71
CA LEU A 185 -8.76 -3.18 6.22
C LEU A 185 -8.22 -4.18 7.28
N LYS A 186 -6.96 -4.59 7.13
CA LYS A 186 -6.31 -5.61 7.99
C LYS A 186 -5.16 -5.08 8.80
N LYS A 187 -4.26 -4.31 8.18
CA LYS A 187 -3.04 -3.82 8.83
C LYS A 187 -2.83 -2.35 8.51
N THR A 188 -2.29 -1.63 9.48
CA THR A 188 -1.98 -0.20 9.35
C THR A 188 -0.67 0.13 10.01
N PHE A 189 0.06 1.12 9.48
CA PHE A 189 1.30 1.56 10.10
C PHE A 189 1.56 3.03 9.82
N ILE A 190 2.00 3.76 10.85
CA ILE A 190 2.35 5.17 10.73
C ILE A 190 3.86 5.24 10.63
N SER A 191 4.36 5.81 9.54
CA SER A 191 5.78 6.01 9.31
C SER A 191 6.10 7.49 9.07
N ILE A 192 7.39 7.80 9.02
CA ILE A 192 7.90 9.12 8.63
C ILE A 192 7.48 9.48 7.19
N LYS A 193 7.35 8.48 6.31
CA LYS A 193 6.96 8.69 4.90
C LYS A 193 5.45 8.95 4.73
N GLY A 194 4.62 8.48 5.65
CA GLY A 194 3.17 8.47 5.49
C GLY A 194 2.51 7.32 6.25
N PHE A 195 1.24 7.11 5.94
CA PHE A 195 0.40 6.04 6.49
C PHE A 195 0.36 4.87 5.52
N TYR A 196 0.72 3.69 6.00
CA TYR A 196 0.64 2.44 5.25
C TYR A 196 -0.65 1.74 5.64
N PHE A 197 -1.37 1.27 4.63
CA PHE A 197 -2.61 0.52 4.79
C PHE A 197 -2.50 -0.78 4.00
N GLN A 198 -3.03 -1.86 4.56
CA GLN A 198 -3.20 -3.12 3.86
C GLN A 198 -4.65 -3.59 4.03
N ALA A 199 -5.31 -3.84 2.91
CA ALA A 199 -6.67 -4.38 2.86
C ALA A 199 -6.71 -5.70 2.09
N GLU A 200 -7.66 -6.57 2.39
CA GLU A 200 -7.87 -7.83 1.70
C GLU A 200 -9.10 -7.72 0.79
N ILE A 201 -8.88 -7.67 -0.53
CA ILE A 201 -9.94 -7.49 -1.53
C ILE A 201 -9.95 -8.72 -2.44
N LEU A 202 -11.05 -9.48 -2.42
CA LEU A 202 -11.22 -10.70 -3.23
C LEU A 202 -10.10 -11.75 -3.03
N GLY A 203 -9.54 -11.82 -1.82
CA GLY A 203 -8.45 -12.75 -1.46
C GLY A 203 -7.04 -12.27 -1.82
N GLU A 204 -6.91 -11.11 -2.48
CA GLU A 204 -5.62 -10.46 -2.71
C GLU A 204 -5.38 -9.37 -1.66
N THR A 205 -4.15 -9.28 -1.18
CA THR A 205 -3.77 -8.23 -0.23
C THR A 205 -3.28 -6.99 -0.97
N VAL A 206 -4.01 -5.90 -0.83
CA VAL A 206 -3.68 -4.62 -1.44
C VAL A 206 -2.98 -3.73 -0.42
N THR A 207 -1.74 -3.33 -0.67
CA THR A 207 -0.95 -2.45 0.22
C THR A 207 -0.66 -1.11 -0.45
N TRP A 208 -1.04 0.00 0.20
CA TRP A 208 -0.78 1.34 -0.33
C TRP A 208 -0.30 2.31 0.74
N ILE A 209 0.30 3.41 0.27
CA ILE A 209 0.82 4.48 1.12
C ILE A 209 0.05 5.77 0.86
N LEU A 210 -0.48 6.36 1.93
CA LEU A 210 -0.98 7.73 1.93
C LEU A 210 0.14 8.66 2.46
N PRO A 211 0.73 9.52 1.63
CA PRO A 211 1.77 10.44 2.10
C PRO A 211 1.20 11.44 3.11
N HIS A 212 2.07 11.95 3.99
CA HIS A 212 1.69 13.08 4.85
C HIS A 212 1.45 14.32 3.99
N CYS A 213 0.37 15.05 4.29
CA CYS A 213 -0.02 16.27 3.57
C CYS A 213 0.87 17.46 3.95
N PHE A 214 2.13 17.44 3.48
CA PHE A 214 3.06 18.55 3.63
C PHE A 214 3.25 19.28 2.31
N SER A 215 3.39 20.61 2.39
CA SER A 215 3.77 21.42 1.23
C SER A 215 5.22 21.11 0.85
N GLN A 216 5.40 20.35 -0.23
CA GLN A 216 6.72 19.99 -0.76
C GLN A 216 7.03 20.74 -2.05
N ALA A 217 8.30 21.10 -2.23
CA ALA A 217 8.78 21.64 -3.50
C ALA A 217 9.01 20.50 -4.49
N LEU A 218 8.58 20.69 -5.75
CA LEU A 218 8.76 19.70 -6.80
C LEU A 218 10.24 19.66 -7.24
N PRO A 219 10.96 18.53 -7.12
CA PRO A 219 12.35 18.43 -7.57
C PRO A 219 12.45 18.49 -9.10
N ASP A 220 13.49 19.14 -9.62
CA ASP A 220 13.70 19.32 -11.06
C ASP A 220 14.30 18.08 -11.76
N GLU A 221 14.82 17.13 -11.00
CA GLU A 221 15.41 15.88 -11.50
C GLU A 221 14.35 14.89 -12.03
N VAL A 222 13.09 15.08 -11.65
CA VAL A 222 12.00 14.15 -11.93
C VAL A 222 11.19 14.60 -13.15
N ASP A 223 11.07 13.73 -14.15
CA ASP A 223 10.20 13.98 -15.30
C ASP A 223 8.74 13.62 -14.99
N PHE A 224 7.97 14.61 -14.55
CA PHE A 224 6.55 14.45 -14.25
C PHE A 224 5.68 14.14 -15.49
N ASN A 225 6.17 14.33 -16.72
CA ASN A 225 5.39 13.95 -17.91
C ASN A 225 5.28 12.42 -18.05
N VAL A 226 6.32 11.71 -17.63
CA VAL A 226 6.32 10.25 -17.55
C VAL A 226 5.32 9.82 -16.48
N ILE A 227 5.40 10.40 -15.28
CA ILE A 227 4.48 10.12 -14.17
C ILE A 227 3.03 10.41 -14.56
N ALA A 228 2.75 11.54 -15.23
CA ALA A 228 1.41 11.89 -15.69
C ALA A 228 0.82 10.83 -16.63
N THR A 229 1.65 10.15 -17.41
CA THR A 229 1.19 9.06 -18.29
C THR A 229 0.87 7.79 -17.50
N PHE A 230 1.64 7.48 -16.45
CA PHE A 230 1.30 6.39 -15.52
C PHE A 230 -0.01 6.68 -14.78
N VAL A 231 -0.16 7.90 -14.27
CA VAL A 231 -1.38 8.36 -13.58
C VAL A 231 -2.59 8.26 -14.51
N GLU A 232 -2.47 8.63 -15.77
CA GLU A 232 -3.55 8.51 -16.75
C GLU A 232 -4.04 7.05 -16.90
N TYR A 233 -3.11 6.09 -16.93
CA TYR A 233 -3.44 4.66 -16.95
C TYR A 233 -4.05 4.18 -15.62
N TYR A 234 -3.42 4.54 -14.49
CA TYR A 234 -3.87 4.13 -13.17
C TYR A 234 -5.25 4.70 -12.81
N LEU A 235 -5.56 5.92 -13.24
CA LEU A 235 -6.91 6.50 -13.10
C LEU A 235 -7.95 5.66 -13.81
N GLU A 236 -7.68 5.22 -15.05
CA GLU A 236 -8.62 4.36 -15.79
C GLU A 236 -8.75 2.98 -15.14
N LEU A 237 -7.65 2.40 -14.66
CA LEU A 237 -7.64 1.14 -13.92
C LEU A 237 -8.52 1.24 -12.66
N VAL A 238 -8.26 2.22 -11.80
CA VAL A 238 -9.01 2.43 -10.54
C VAL A 238 -10.47 2.72 -10.81
N LYS A 239 -10.81 3.50 -11.86
CA LYS A 239 -12.21 3.74 -12.27
C LYS A 239 -12.95 2.43 -12.57
N LEU A 240 -12.36 1.56 -13.38
CA LEU A 240 -12.97 0.29 -13.78
C LEU A 240 -13.06 -0.71 -12.63
N VAL A 241 -12.01 -0.78 -11.80
CA VAL A 241 -11.98 -1.65 -10.63
C VAL A 241 -13.00 -1.17 -9.60
N ASN A 242 -13.05 0.12 -9.27
CA ASN A 242 -14.06 0.67 -8.36
C ASN A 242 -15.48 0.41 -8.90
N PHE A 243 -15.75 0.69 -10.18
CA PHE A 243 -17.06 0.39 -10.78
C PHE A 243 -17.48 -1.08 -10.57
N LYS A 244 -16.55 -2.01 -10.81
CA LYS A 244 -16.83 -3.45 -10.64
C LYS A 244 -16.99 -3.85 -9.18
N LEU A 245 -16.14 -3.35 -8.29
CA LEU A 245 -16.17 -3.64 -6.85
C LEU A 245 -17.46 -3.12 -6.20
N TYR A 246 -17.87 -1.89 -6.51
CA TYR A 246 -19.14 -1.33 -6.04
C TYR A 246 -20.33 -2.15 -6.55
N SER A 247 -20.33 -2.50 -7.85
CA SER A 247 -21.38 -3.34 -8.44
C SER A 247 -21.46 -4.73 -7.80
N MET A 248 -20.34 -5.32 -7.37
CA MET A 248 -20.31 -6.62 -6.69
C MET A 248 -20.91 -6.58 -5.28
N VAL A 249 -20.74 -5.46 -4.57
CA VAL A 249 -21.30 -5.27 -3.21
C VAL A 249 -22.75 -4.76 -3.25
N GLY A 250 -23.25 -4.37 -4.43
CA GLY A 250 -24.60 -3.81 -4.60
C GLY A 250 -24.69 -2.33 -4.24
N MET A 251 -23.57 -1.61 -4.33
CA MET A 251 -23.45 -0.18 -4.02
C MET A 251 -23.51 0.66 -5.30
N SER A 252 -24.14 1.83 -5.25
CA SER A 252 -24.18 2.76 -6.38
C SER A 252 -22.80 3.41 -6.64
N TYR A 253 -22.36 3.42 -7.91
CA TYR A 253 -21.15 4.13 -8.35
C TYR A 253 -21.51 5.13 -9.47
N PRO A 254 -20.99 6.38 -9.43
CA PRO A 254 -20.14 6.98 -8.39
C PRO A 254 -20.88 7.27 -7.08
N PRO A 255 -20.19 7.24 -5.92
CA PRO A 255 -20.79 7.65 -4.65
C PRO A 255 -21.11 9.16 -4.68
N VAL A 256 -22.21 9.55 -4.03
CA VAL A 256 -22.71 10.92 -4.03
C VAL A 256 -22.28 11.61 -2.73
N ILE A 257 -21.78 12.84 -2.83
CA ILE A 257 -21.45 13.65 -1.65
C ILE A 257 -22.75 14.17 -1.06
N LYS A 258 -22.88 14.10 0.26
CA LYS A 258 -24.02 14.67 0.98
C LYS A 258 -24.18 16.16 0.63
N PRO A 259 -25.40 16.62 0.30
CA PRO A 259 -25.62 18.02 -0.09
C PRO A 259 -25.20 19.02 1.00
N GLU A 260 -25.31 18.64 2.27
CA GLU A 260 -24.86 19.42 3.43
C GLU A 260 -23.35 19.70 3.41
N PHE A 261 -22.56 18.78 2.86
CA PHE A 261 -21.11 18.82 2.85
C PHE A 261 -20.54 19.13 1.45
N ALA A 262 -21.39 19.52 0.49
CA ALA A 262 -20.97 19.81 -0.88
C ALA A 262 -19.95 20.96 -0.98
N ASN A 263 -19.93 21.87 0.00
CA ASN A 263 -18.98 22.99 0.09
C ASN A 263 -17.72 22.64 0.90
N ILE A 264 -17.69 21.49 1.55
CA ILE A 264 -16.54 21.00 2.32
C ILE A 264 -15.62 20.21 1.38
N ALA A 265 -14.34 20.07 1.72
CA ALA A 265 -13.38 19.29 0.95
C ALA A 265 -13.97 17.91 0.57
N ASN A 266 -13.67 17.43 -0.65
CA ASN A 266 -14.17 16.18 -1.25
C ASN A 266 -13.65 14.92 -0.54
N ASN A 267 -13.90 14.81 0.76
CA ASN A 267 -13.47 13.70 1.58
C ASN A 267 -14.51 12.58 1.53
N TYR A 268 -14.04 11.34 1.45
CA TYR A 268 -14.86 10.13 1.41
C TYR A 268 -15.78 9.99 2.63
N VAL A 269 -15.40 10.61 3.75
CA VAL A 269 -16.17 10.66 5.00
C VAL A 269 -17.56 11.29 4.79
N HIS A 270 -17.69 12.22 3.84
CA HIS A 270 -18.94 12.93 3.55
C HIS A 270 -19.71 12.32 2.38
N MET A 271 -19.26 11.17 1.85
CA MET A 271 -19.95 10.48 0.77
C MET A 271 -20.95 9.48 1.33
N ASP A 272 -22.15 9.47 0.77
CA ASP A 272 -23.13 8.42 0.99
C ASP A 272 -23.04 7.37 -0.10
N VAL A 273 -23.37 6.14 0.31
CA VAL A 273 -23.51 5.03 -0.60
C VAL A 273 -24.89 4.44 -0.40
N THR A 274 -25.66 4.34 -1.47
CA THR A 274 -26.98 3.71 -1.45
C THR A 274 -26.80 2.21 -1.70
N GLY A 275 -27.35 1.39 -0.81
CA GLY A 275 -27.22 -0.08 -0.85
C GLY A 275 -25.99 -0.62 -0.12
N GLY A 276 -26.02 -1.91 0.21
CA GLY A 276 -24.94 -2.60 0.92
C GLY A 276 -25.39 -3.92 1.54
N SER A 277 -24.46 -4.87 1.70
CA SER A 277 -24.70 -6.14 2.40
C SER A 277 -24.59 -5.94 3.92
N ALA A 278 -25.19 -6.85 4.72
CA ALA A 278 -25.14 -6.79 6.18
C ALA A 278 -23.68 -6.78 6.66
N VAL A 279 -23.23 -5.63 7.17
CA VAL A 279 -21.84 -5.43 7.55
C VAL A 279 -21.58 -6.13 8.88
N LYS A 280 -20.56 -7.01 8.92
CA LYS A 280 -20.11 -7.67 10.15
C LYS A 280 -19.80 -6.63 11.23
N GLU A 281 -20.20 -6.87 12.48
CA GLU A 281 -19.82 -6.04 13.62
C GLU A 281 -18.30 -5.83 13.64
N GLY A 282 -17.89 -4.57 13.75
CA GLY A 282 -16.49 -4.19 13.77
C GLY A 282 -15.97 -4.02 15.20
N LEU A 283 -14.65 -3.93 15.35
CA LEU A 283 -13.99 -3.74 16.65
C LEU A 283 -14.52 -2.52 17.43
N PHE A 284 -14.90 -1.46 16.72
CA PHE A 284 -15.42 -0.22 17.28
C PHE A 284 -16.94 -0.09 17.17
N SER A 285 -17.66 -1.21 17.02
CA SER A 285 -19.13 -1.20 16.94
C SER A 285 -19.74 -0.47 18.16
N GLY A 286 -20.65 0.48 17.90
CA GLY A 286 -21.28 1.30 18.94
C GLY A 286 -20.42 2.45 19.50
N MET A 287 -19.14 2.54 19.13
CA MET A 287 -18.26 3.62 19.56
C MET A 287 -18.40 4.84 18.64
N ARG A 288 -18.42 6.01 19.26
CA ARG A 288 -18.54 7.32 18.61
C ARG A 288 -17.28 8.13 18.85
N PHE A 289 -16.59 8.51 17.79
CA PHE A 289 -15.31 9.20 17.84
C PHE A 289 -15.44 10.65 17.37
N PHE A 290 -14.78 11.55 18.10
CA PHE A 290 -14.53 12.91 17.67
C PHE A 290 -13.04 13.06 17.33
N LEU A 291 -12.73 13.70 16.21
CA LEU A 291 -11.36 13.98 15.76
C LEU A 291 -11.06 15.47 15.93
N SER A 292 -10.04 15.79 16.72
CA SER A 292 -9.59 17.18 16.85
C SER A 292 -8.90 17.69 15.57
N PRO A 293 -8.93 19.01 15.29
CA PRO A 293 -8.47 19.58 14.02
C PRO A 293 -7.00 19.31 13.65
N GLU A 294 -6.14 19.04 14.64
CA GLU A 294 -4.73 18.70 14.43
C GLU A 294 -4.51 17.27 13.94
N VAL A 295 -5.48 16.38 14.14
CA VAL A 295 -5.36 14.96 13.79
C VAL A 295 -5.68 14.77 12.30
N PRO A 296 -4.85 14.05 11.53
CA PRO A 296 -5.12 13.80 10.12
C PRO A 296 -6.47 13.08 9.89
N LEU A 297 -7.46 13.81 9.38
CA LEU A 297 -8.84 13.35 9.23
C LEU A 297 -8.94 12.09 8.36
N VAL A 298 -8.45 12.15 7.12
CA VAL A 298 -8.58 11.08 6.11
C VAL A 298 -8.05 9.72 6.59
N PRO A 299 -6.78 9.58 7.03
CA PRO A 299 -6.24 8.29 7.45
C PRO A 299 -6.87 7.78 8.76
N THR A 300 -7.12 8.67 9.73
CA THR A 300 -7.66 8.25 11.04
C THR A 300 -9.11 7.82 10.92
N SER A 301 -9.91 8.56 10.17
CA SER A 301 -11.30 8.20 9.85
C SER A 301 -11.38 6.85 9.14
N LEU A 302 -10.36 6.49 8.35
CA LEU A 302 -10.41 5.27 7.54
C LEU A 302 -10.35 4.07 8.45
N VAL A 303 -9.46 4.12 9.45
CA VAL A 303 -9.32 3.07 10.46
C VAL A 303 -10.59 2.97 11.31
N ILE A 304 -11.14 4.11 11.75
CA ILE A 304 -12.34 4.14 12.61
C ILE A 304 -13.54 3.52 11.88
N LEU A 305 -13.84 4.03 10.67
CA LEU A 305 -14.99 3.59 9.87
C LEU A 305 -14.82 2.15 9.40
N SER A 306 -13.63 1.75 8.94
CA SER A 306 -13.36 0.36 8.53
C SER A 306 -13.48 -0.63 9.70
N SER A 307 -13.27 -0.17 10.93
CA SER A 307 -13.42 -0.97 12.15
C SER A 307 -14.83 -0.88 12.76
N GLY A 308 -15.79 -0.24 12.09
CA GLY A 308 -17.20 -0.17 12.52
C GLY A 308 -17.54 0.96 13.49
N GLY A 309 -16.59 1.86 13.77
CA GLY A 309 -16.85 3.06 14.56
C GLY A 309 -17.56 4.13 13.74
N THR A 310 -18.15 5.10 14.43
CA THR A 310 -18.84 6.24 13.80
C THR A 310 -18.19 7.55 14.20
N LEU A 311 -18.16 8.52 13.27
CA LEU A 311 -17.69 9.86 13.57
C LEU A 311 -18.86 10.73 14.03
N SER A 312 -18.68 11.47 15.12
CA SER A 312 -19.71 12.31 15.72
C SER A 312 -19.12 13.61 16.25
N ASP A 313 -20.00 14.57 16.53
CA ASP A 313 -19.63 15.80 17.22
C ASP A 313 -19.19 15.54 18.67
N ILE A 314 -18.48 16.51 19.24
CA ILE A 314 -17.94 16.47 20.60
C ILE A 314 -19.01 16.26 21.69
N ASN A 315 -20.26 16.63 21.43
CA ASN A 315 -21.36 16.50 22.39
C ASN A 315 -21.85 15.06 22.52
N HIS A 316 -21.76 14.28 21.44
CA HIS A 316 -22.29 12.92 21.35
C HIS A 316 -21.19 11.87 21.22
N CYS A 317 -19.91 12.24 21.32
CA CYS A 317 -18.82 11.28 21.24
C CYS A 317 -18.61 10.53 22.56
N THR A 318 -18.11 9.30 22.42
CA THR A 318 -17.59 8.48 23.53
C THR A 318 -16.08 8.64 23.67
N HIS A 319 -15.39 8.79 22.54
CA HIS A 319 -13.94 8.86 22.46
C HIS A 319 -13.54 10.17 21.76
N VAL A 320 -12.57 10.87 22.33
CA VAL A 320 -11.99 12.12 21.80
C VAL A 320 -10.55 11.84 21.41
N ILE A 321 -10.25 11.96 20.12
CA ILE A 321 -8.90 11.77 19.60
C ILE A 321 -8.21 13.12 19.53
N ILE A 322 -7.18 13.29 20.34
CA ILE A 322 -6.44 14.56 20.50
C ILE A 322 -4.96 14.29 20.71
N ASP A 323 -4.11 15.09 20.07
CA ASP A 323 -2.65 14.97 20.18
C ASP A 323 -2.04 16.04 21.10
N ARG A 324 -2.79 17.10 21.40
CA ARG A 324 -2.35 18.19 22.28
C ARG A 324 -2.67 17.91 23.75
N PRO A 325 -1.87 18.43 24.69
CA PRO A 325 -2.26 18.44 26.10
C PRO A 325 -3.53 19.28 26.27
N VAL A 326 -4.52 18.72 26.96
CA VAL A 326 -5.81 19.36 27.22
C VAL A 326 -5.87 19.77 28.69
N ASN A 327 -6.35 20.99 28.96
CA ASN A 327 -6.45 21.52 30.33
C ASN A 327 -7.74 21.10 31.05
N GLU A 328 -8.84 20.91 30.30
CA GLU A 328 -10.14 20.49 30.81
C GLU A 328 -10.60 19.21 30.10
N MET A 329 -10.80 18.15 30.88
CA MET A 329 -11.28 16.86 30.37
C MET A 329 -12.65 16.54 30.96
N ASP A 330 -13.57 16.11 30.11
CA ASP A 330 -14.85 15.57 30.51
C ASP A 330 -14.68 14.12 30.97
N ASN A 331 -14.90 13.84 32.26
CA ASN A 331 -14.72 12.51 32.84
C ASN A 331 -15.65 11.44 32.23
N LYS A 332 -16.66 11.82 31.44
CA LYS A 332 -17.55 10.89 30.74
C LYS A 332 -17.01 10.40 29.39
N LYS A 333 -15.87 10.94 28.94
CA LYS A 333 -15.30 10.67 27.62
C LYS A 333 -13.88 10.14 27.75
N ASP A 334 -13.52 9.22 26.87
CA ASP A 334 -12.17 8.69 26.79
C ASP A 334 -11.33 9.55 25.85
N TYR A 335 -10.34 10.23 26.41
CA TYR A 335 -9.38 11.03 25.64
C TYR A 335 -8.18 10.16 25.28
N VAL A 336 -7.91 10.01 23.99
CA VAL A 336 -6.82 9.15 23.48
C VAL A 336 -6.07 9.83 22.35
N GLN A 337 -4.79 9.51 22.21
CA GLN A 337 -3.96 9.94 21.10
C GLN A 337 -4.24 9.09 19.84
N PRO A 338 -3.99 9.61 18.62
CA PRO A 338 -4.34 8.93 17.37
C PRO A 338 -3.78 7.51 17.23
N GLN A 339 -2.59 7.24 17.78
CA GLN A 339 -1.95 5.92 17.71
C GLN A 339 -2.84 4.79 18.25
N TYR A 340 -3.71 5.09 19.22
CA TYR A 340 -4.66 4.13 19.81
C TYR A 340 -5.45 3.36 18.74
N VAL A 341 -6.00 4.09 17.76
CA VAL A 341 -6.89 3.51 16.74
C VAL A 341 -6.14 2.54 15.83
N PHE A 342 -4.90 2.90 15.45
CA PHE A 342 -4.05 2.08 14.59
C PHE A 342 -3.57 0.81 15.30
N ASP A 343 -3.17 0.94 16.57
CA ASP A 343 -2.70 -0.19 17.37
C ASP A 343 -3.84 -1.16 17.68
N CYS A 344 -5.04 -0.65 18.01
CA CYS A 344 -6.22 -1.48 18.24
C CYS A 344 -6.60 -2.30 17.00
N LEU A 345 -6.59 -1.68 15.82
CA LEU A 345 -6.87 -2.40 14.56
C LEU A 345 -5.84 -3.52 14.32
N ASN A 346 -4.54 -3.22 14.48
CA ASN A 346 -3.49 -4.20 14.25
C ASN A 346 -3.54 -5.38 15.22
N CYS A 347 -3.95 -5.14 16.47
CA CYS A 347 -4.11 -6.18 17.49
C CYS A 347 -5.44 -6.94 17.34
N GLY A 348 -6.46 -6.34 16.72
CA GLY A 348 -7.81 -6.86 16.65
C GLY A 348 -8.57 -6.83 17.98
N ILE A 349 -8.08 -6.07 18.95
CA ILE A 349 -8.69 -5.91 20.29
C ILE A 349 -8.69 -4.45 20.73
N LEU A 350 -9.59 -4.08 21.64
CA LEU A 350 -9.57 -2.78 22.28
C LEU A 350 -8.43 -2.74 23.29
N LEU A 351 -7.46 -1.85 23.06
CA LEU A 351 -6.35 -1.65 23.97
C LEU A 351 -6.78 -0.77 25.16
N PRO A 352 -6.04 -0.79 26.29
CA PRO A 352 -6.31 0.09 27.42
C PRO A 352 -6.08 1.57 27.06
N VAL A 353 -7.12 2.39 27.21
CA VAL A 353 -7.09 3.82 26.84
C VAL A 353 -6.05 4.62 27.63
N GLN A 354 -5.73 4.20 28.86
CA GLN A 354 -4.78 4.88 29.75
C GLN A 354 -3.37 4.93 29.17
N GLN A 355 -2.98 3.93 28.37
CA GLN A 355 -1.66 3.90 27.71
C GLN A 355 -1.52 4.96 26.61
N TYR A 356 -2.65 5.46 26.10
CA TYR A 356 -2.72 6.40 24.99
C TYR A 356 -3.30 7.76 25.41
N ALA A 357 -3.48 8.01 26.70
CA ALA A 357 -4.02 9.27 27.19
C ALA A 357 -3.12 10.47 26.79
N PRO A 358 -3.70 11.66 26.56
CA PRO A 358 -2.92 12.86 26.24
C PRO A 358 -1.85 13.17 27.30
N GLY A 359 -0.63 13.49 26.85
CA GLY A 359 0.52 13.76 27.73
C GLY A 359 1.25 12.53 28.26
N VAL A 360 0.70 11.31 28.08
CA VAL A 360 1.41 10.06 28.38
C VAL A 360 2.38 9.73 27.26
N LYS A 361 3.56 9.21 27.62
CA LYS A 361 4.52 8.69 26.65
C LYS A 361 3.95 7.46 25.96
N LEU A 362 3.68 7.59 24.66
CA LEU A 362 3.10 6.54 23.85
C LEU A 362 3.93 5.25 23.86
N PRO A 363 3.27 4.09 23.83
CA PRO A 363 3.93 2.82 23.60
C PRO A 363 4.62 2.77 22.22
N HIS A 364 5.63 1.91 22.10
CA HIS A 364 6.36 1.77 20.85
C HIS A 364 5.44 1.24 19.73
N HIS A 365 5.30 2.01 18.65
CA HIS A 365 4.52 1.62 17.48
C HIS A 365 5.22 0.50 16.70
N LEU A 366 4.62 -0.69 16.66
CA LEU A 366 5.19 -1.86 16.00
C LEU A 366 4.67 -1.96 14.56
N SER A 367 5.58 -2.24 13.61
CA SER A 367 5.19 -2.48 12.22
C SER A 367 4.58 -3.88 12.08
N PRO A 368 3.35 -4.01 11.57
CA PRO A 368 2.71 -5.30 11.33
C PRO A 368 3.24 -6.00 10.06
N PHE A 369 4.23 -5.40 9.39
CA PHE A 369 4.82 -5.86 8.13
C PHE A 369 6.20 -6.53 8.30
N VAL A 370 6.75 -6.56 9.52
CA VAL A 370 8.10 -7.09 9.79
C VAL A 370 8.02 -8.31 10.71
N ASP A 371 8.54 -9.43 10.24
CA ASP A 371 8.80 -10.62 11.05
C ASP A 371 10.19 -10.52 11.68
N ASP A 372 10.32 -9.71 12.73
CA ASP A 372 11.61 -9.58 13.43
C ASP A 372 11.97 -10.88 14.17
N ILE A 373 13.24 -11.29 14.07
CA ILE A 373 13.78 -12.49 14.74
C ILE A 373 13.74 -12.33 16.28
N ALA A 374 13.74 -11.10 16.77
CA ALA A 374 13.64 -10.76 18.19
C ALA A 374 12.30 -10.08 18.43
N VAL A 375 11.43 -10.75 19.19
CA VAL A 375 10.12 -10.22 19.62
C VAL A 375 10.37 -9.03 20.55
N PRO A 376 9.97 -7.79 20.18
CA PRO A 376 10.13 -6.64 21.05
C PRO A 376 9.33 -6.80 22.35
N ASP A 377 9.78 -6.20 23.46
CA ASP A 377 9.09 -6.27 24.77
C ASP A 377 7.61 -5.88 24.69
N ARG A 378 7.30 -4.88 23.85
CA ARG A 378 5.93 -4.44 23.57
C ARG A 378 5.08 -5.52 22.89
N GLN A 379 5.66 -6.32 21.99
CA GLN A 379 4.94 -7.42 21.33
C GLN A 379 4.55 -8.50 22.36
N ILE A 380 5.38 -8.73 23.37
CA ILE A 380 5.08 -9.67 24.46
C ILE A 380 3.88 -9.16 25.28
N GLU A 381 3.88 -7.87 25.60
CA GLU A 381 2.76 -7.21 26.30
C GLU A 381 1.46 -7.32 25.49
N LEU A 382 1.49 -6.99 24.19
CA LEU A 382 0.34 -7.11 23.30
C LEU A 382 -0.18 -8.55 23.24
N ASN A 383 0.71 -9.53 23.09
CA ASN A 383 0.31 -10.94 23.04
C ASN A 383 -0.39 -11.39 24.33
N LYS A 384 0.02 -10.88 25.50
CA LYS A 384 -0.66 -11.15 26.79
C LYS A 384 -2.06 -10.54 26.80
N LEU A 385 -2.19 -9.27 26.41
CA LEU A 385 -3.49 -8.59 26.34
C LEU A 385 -4.45 -9.29 25.37
N ILE A 386 -3.95 -9.73 24.21
CA ILE A 386 -4.73 -10.51 23.23
C ILE A 386 -5.19 -11.83 23.84
N GLN A 387 -4.30 -12.55 24.54
CA GLN A 387 -4.67 -13.79 25.22
C GLN A 387 -5.71 -13.58 26.33
N GLU A 388 -5.60 -12.51 27.11
CA GLU A 388 -6.58 -12.15 28.15
C GLU A 388 -7.93 -11.79 27.54
N ALA A 389 -7.95 -10.99 26.47
CA ALA A 389 -9.17 -10.65 25.74
C ALA A 389 -9.84 -11.88 25.12
N LEU A 390 -9.06 -12.83 24.59
CA LEU A 390 -9.58 -14.11 24.08
C LEU A 390 -10.18 -14.98 25.20
N ARG A 391 -9.56 -15.00 26.38
CA ARG A 391 -10.08 -15.74 27.54
C ARG A 391 -11.43 -15.19 28.03
N HIS A 392 -11.59 -13.87 28.03
CA HIS A 392 -12.84 -13.22 28.41
C HIS A 392 -13.99 -13.43 27.41
N ASN A 393 -13.70 -13.83 26.16
CA ASN A 393 -14.70 -14.11 25.12
C ASN A 393 -15.05 -15.61 24.98
N LEU A 394 -14.48 -16.49 25.81
CA LEU A 394 -14.94 -17.87 25.93
C LEU A 394 -16.24 -17.90 26.75
N PRO A 395 -17.21 -18.78 26.43
CA PRO A 395 -18.33 -19.05 27.32
C PRO A 395 -17.80 -19.30 28.73
N GLU A 396 -18.47 -18.80 29.77
CA GLU A 396 -18.11 -19.09 31.15
C GLU A 396 -18.10 -20.61 31.38
N ASP A 397 -16.95 -21.24 31.21
CA ASP A 397 -16.69 -22.57 31.75
C ASP A 397 -16.81 -22.44 33.27
N ASP A 398 -17.55 -23.39 33.87
CA ASP A 398 -17.99 -23.42 35.26
C ASP A 398 -16.88 -22.94 36.24
N PRO A 399 -17.15 -21.96 37.13
CA PRO A 399 -16.14 -21.41 38.05
C PRO A 399 -15.42 -22.46 38.92
N GLU A 400 -15.97 -23.67 39.10
CA GLU A 400 -15.25 -24.78 39.73
C GLU A 400 -14.10 -25.34 38.88
N ASP A 401 -14.25 -25.40 37.55
CA ASP A 401 -13.27 -25.97 36.62
C ASP A 401 -12.05 -25.04 36.44
N LEU A 402 -12.25 -23.72 36.45
CA LEU A 402 -11.16 -22.74 36.46
C LEU A 402 -10.34 -22.79 37.76
N LYS A 403 -10.99 -23.10 38.89
CA LYS A 403 -10.32 -23.22 40.19
C LYS A 403 -9.50 -24.51 40.26
N ALA A 404 -10.03 -25.61 39.70
CA ALA A 404 -9.33 -26.88 39.56
C ALA A 404 -8.10 -26.78 38.63
N GLN A 405 -8.24 -26.14 37.46
CA GLN A 405 -7.12 -25.93 36.54
C GLN A 405 -6.07 -24.96 37.11
N ARG A 406 -6.48 -23.90 37.83
CA ARG A 406 -5.54 -23.02 38.54
C ARG A 406 -4.82 -23.74 39.68
N LEU A 407 -5.49 -24.63 40.42
CA LEU A 407 -4.85 -25.44 41.46
C LEU A 407 -3.83 -26.39 40.83
N GLN A 408 -4.19 -27.11 39.76
CA GLN A 408 -3.28 -28.03 39.06
C GLN A 408 -2.07 -27.29 38.45
N TYR A 409 -2.29 -26.11 37.88
CA TYR A 409 -1.21 -25.27 37.35
C TYR A 409 -0.33 -24.67 38.46
N GLN A 410 -0.92 -24.23 39.58
CA GLN A 410 -0.17 -23.75 40.74
C GLN A 410 0.59 -24.86 41.47
N GLU A 411 0.06 -26.09 41.51
CA GLU A 411 0.74 -27.28 42.01
C GLU A 411 1.90 -27.69 41.09
N GLY A 412 1.70 -27.65 39.77
CA GLY A 412 2.77 -27.86 38.78
C GLY A 412 3.89 -26.82 38.89
N ILE A 413 3.55 -25.54 39.03
CA ILE A 413 4.52 -24.46 39.25
C ILE A 413 5.21 -24.60 40.61
N ARG A 414 4.47 -24.94 41.68
CA ARG A 414 5.08 -25.16 43.01
C ARG A 414 6.09 -26.29 42.96
N GLN A 415 5.79 -27.39 42.25
CA GLN A 415 6.71 -28.50 42.07
C GLN A 415 7.95 -28.11 41.23
N GLU A 416 7.80 -27.31 40.16
CA GLU A 416 8.93 -26.83 39.35
C GLU A 416 9.85 -25.81 40.07
N VAL A 417 9.27 -24.98 40.95
CA VAL A 417 9.97 -23.92 41.71
C VAL A 417 10.65 -24.46 42.97
N THR A 418 10.15 -25.54 43.57
CA THR A 418 10.77 -26.17 44.76
C THR A 418 11.84 -27.22 44.44
N MET A 419 12.08 -27.56 43.17
CA MET A 419 13.19 -28.44 42.83
C MET A 419 14.52 -27.70 42.95
N THR A 420 15.37 -28.14 43.88
CA THR A 420 16.77 -27.72 43.95
C THR A 420 17.51 -28.10 42.65
N PRO A 421 18.57 -27.37 42.26
CA PRO A 421 19.33 -27.67 41.03
C PRO A 421 19.84 -29.13 40.97
N GLU A 422 20.12 -29.73 42.12
CA GLU A 422 20.52 -31.13 42.27
C GLU A 422 19.38 -32.11 41.93
N MET A 423 18.14 -31.81 42.35
CA MET A 423 16.97 -32.63 42.02
C MET A 423 16.56 -32.49 40.55
N LYS A 424 16.75 -31.32 39.93
CA LYS A 424 16.57 -31.14 38.47
C LYS A 424 17.57 -31.97 37.67
N GLN A 425 18.80 -32.08 38.18
CA GLN A 425 19.86 -32.88 37.56
C GLN A 425 19.62 -34.39 37.73
N MET A 426 19.13 -34.84 38.89
CA MET A 426 18.70 -36.22 39.12
C MET A 426 17.46 -36.60 38.29
N SER A 427 16.46 -35.72 38.21
CA SER A 427 15.26 -35.92 37.35
C SER A 427 15.65 -36.05 35.87
N LYS A 428 16.57 -35.21 35.39
CA LYS A 428 17.12 -35.30 34.04
C LYS A 428 17.90 -36.58 33.77
N ALA A 429 18.51 -37.18 34.79
CA ALA A 429 19.20 -38.47 34.69
C ALA A 429 18.23 -39.66 34.59
N LEU A 430 17.04 -39.54 35.20
CA LEU A 430 15.97 -40.55 35.20
C LEU A 430 15.11 -40.55 33.92
N LEU A 431 15.25 -39.56 33.05
CA LEU A 431 14.53 -39.49 31.78
C LEU A 431 14.96 -40.58 30.78
N PRO A 432 14.02 -41.12 29.97
CA PRO A 432 14.35 -42.00 28.85
C PRO A 432 15.39 -41.37 27.90
N LYS A 433 16.32 -42.20 27.39
CA LYS A 433 17.51 -41.76 26.63
C LYS A 433 17.17 -40.86 25.42
N LYS A 434 16.02 -41.08 24.78
CA LYS A 434 15.53 -40.29 23.64
C LYS A 434 15.10 -38.88 24.07
N THR A 435 14.37 -38.78 25.18
CA THR A 435 13.89 -37.53 25.77
C THR A 435 15.03 -36.69 26.33
N ARG A 436 15.99 -37.33 27.01
CA ARG A 436 17.19 -36.65 27.53
C ARG A 436 18.05 -36.03 26.43
N ARG A 437 18.21 -36.71 25.28
CA ARG A 437 18.93 -36.19 24.11
C ARG A 437 18.23 -35.00 23.46
N LEU A 438 16.90 -35.02 23.41
CA LEU A 438 16.10 -33.91 22.90
C LEU A 438 16.24 -32.68 23.81
N LEU A 439 16.11 -32.90 25.13
CA LEU A 439 16.29 -31.84 26.13
C LEU A 439 17.68 -31.19 26.02
N SER A 440 18.75 -31.99 25.91
CA SER A 440 20.11 -31.45 25.74
C SER A 440 20.30 -30.64 24.45
N LYS A 441 19.58 -30.99 23.36
CA LYS A 441 19.63 -30.23 22.11
C LYS A 441 18.88 -28.90 22.23
N ILE A 442 17.77 -28.89 22.96
CA ILE A 442 16.98 -27.68 23.23
C ILE A 442 17.80 -26.72 24.09
N GLU A 443 18.36 -27.21 25.21
CA GLU A 443 19.20 -26.40 26.11
C GLU A 443 20.45 -25.83 25.41
N TYR A 444 21.11 -26.64 24.56
CA TYR A 444 22.23 -26.15 23.75
C TYR A 444 21.81 -25.04 22.77
N GLY A 445 20.61 -25.16 22.19
CA GLY A 445 20.02 -24.13 21.34
C GLY A 445 19.70 -22.85 22.11
N GLU A 446 19.15 -22.97 23.32
CA GLU A 446 18.84 -21.85 24.20
C GLU A 446 20.10 -21.13 24.69
N GLN A 447 21.13 -21.87 25.09
CA GLN A 447 22.43 -21.31 25.48
C GLN A 447 23.06 -20.53 24.32
N ARG A 448 23.04 -21.07 23.10
CA ARG A 448 23.54 -20.35 21.91
C ARG A 448 22.74 -19.08 21.61
N LYS A 449 21.42 -19.12 21.77
CA LYS A 449 20.56 -17.94 21.58
C LYS A 449 20.82 -16.87 22.63
N ALA A 450 20.97 -17.28 23.89
CA ALA A 450 21.28 -16.37 25.00
C ALA A 450 22.66 -15.71 24.81
N GLU A 451 23.69 -16.48 24.45
CA GLU A 451 25.03 -15.95 24.19
C GLU A 451 25.05 -14.97 23.00
N ALA A 452 24.30 -15.28 21.93
CA ALA A 452 24.15 -14.38 20.78
C ALA A 452 23.41 -13.09 21.16
N ALA A 453 22.38 -13.17 21.99
CA ALA A 453 21.63 -12.01 22.50
C ALA A 453 22.50 -11.12 23.40
N GLU A 454 23.31 -11.71 24.28
CA GLU A 454 24.28 -10.99 25.13
C GLU A 454 25.31 -10.25 24.26
N LYS A 455 25.90 -10.93 23.26
CA LYS A 455 26.82 -10.33 22.29
C LYS A 455 26.18 -9.17 21.51
N LEU A 456 24.92 -9.29 21.13
CA LEU A 456 24.18 -8.22 20.44
C LEU A 456 23.92 -7.03 21.38
N ARG A 457 23.58 -7.29 22.65
CA ARG A 457 23.37 -6.27 23.68
C ARG A 457 24.65 -5.48 23.93
N GLN A 458 25.79 -6.17 24.04
CA GLN A 458 27.11 -5.56 24.17
C GLN A 458 27.47 -4.71 22.93
N LYS A 459 27.19 -5.18 21.71
CA LYS A 459 27.40 -4.40 20.48
C LYS A 459 26.53 -3.15 20.43
N LYS A 460 25.24 -3.24 20.79
CA LYS A 460 24.33 -2.09 20.85
C LYS A 460 24.81 -1.05 21.87
N LEU A 461 25.30 -1.49 23.03
CA LEU A 461 25.84 -0.61 24.07
C LEU A 461 27.13 0.09 23.60
N ALA A 462 28.01 -0.64 22.91
CA ALA A 462 29.24 -0.10 22.35
C ALA A 462 28.99 0.92 21.23
N ILE A 463 27.98 0.71 20.38
CA ILE A 463 27.58 1.69 19.35
C ILE A 463 27.02 2.94 20.03
N LYS A 464 26.14 2.78 21.02
CA LYS A 464 25.55 3.90 21.77
C LYS A 464 26.60 4.78 22.44
N ASN A 465 27.67 4.18 22.95
CA ASN A 465 28.79 4.88 23.58
C ASN A 465 29.76 5.53 22.59
N LYS A 466 29.75 5.14 21.31
CA LYS A 466 30.56 5.78 20.24
C LYS A 466 29.85 6.97 19.56
N THR A 467 28.52 7.05 19.71
CA THR A 467 27.68 8.13 19.15
C THR A 467 27.39 9.26 20.15
N LYS A 468 27.91 9.16 21.38
CA LYS A 468 28.08 10.29 22.30
C LYS A 468 29.52 10.77 22.20
#